data_AF-Q72N13-F1
#
_entry.id   AF-Q72N13-F1
#
_cell.length_a   1.000
_cell.length_b   1.000
_cell.length_c   1.000
_cell.angle_alpha   90.00
_cell.angle_beta   90.00
_cell.angle_gamma   90.00
#
_symmetry.space_group_name_H-M   'P 1'
#
loop_
_entity.id
_entity.type
_entity.pdbx_description
1 polymer ?
#
loop_
_entity_poly.entity_id
_entity_poly.type
_entity_poly.pdbx_seq_one_letter_code
_entity_poly.pdbx_strand_id
1 'polypeptide(L)'
;MNVNSEKDRILFRKITSSAKSTTNRFGVIQYEFILSFYWIYVYPENFYYFPENDSILVLHLDKKVLWIYDILCRDSFSISKFLLDWNLEDIEEIRFGFCPDRFDLLNLEIKNDIITQTDSPLFVKGFQSALKSTFLFPMLARA
;
A
#
# COMPACT_ATOMS: atom_id res chain seq x y z
N MET A 1 12.12 -9.04 0.10
CA MET A 1 13.30 -8.35 -0.46
C MET A 1 14.25 -8.08 0.68
N ASN A 2 15.56 -8.18 0.48
CA ASN A 2 16.57 -7.99 1.51
C ASN A 2 17.22 -6.61 1.40
N VAL A 3 17.08 -5.76 2.42
CA VAL A 3 17.65 -4.41 2.46
C VAL A 3 19.18 -4.37 2.34
N ASN A 4 19.86 -5.43 2.79
CA ASN A 4 21.32 -5.53 2.72
C ASN A 4 21.82 -6.01 1.34
N SER A 5 20.92 -6.46 0.47
CA SER A 5 21.25 -6.86 -0.91
C SER A 5 21.32 -5.64 -1.82
N GLU A 6 22.47 -5.40 -2.45
CA GLU A 6 22.62 -4.34 -3.45
C GLU A 6 21.66 -4.51 -4.62
N LYS A 7 21.50 -5.75 -5.10
CA LYS A 7 20.57 -6.09 -6.19
C LYS A 7 19.14 -5.71 -5.84
N ASP A 8 18.70 -6.00 -4.61
CA ASP A 8 17.34 -5.71 -4.16
C ASP A 8 17.15 -4.20 -3.97
N ARG A 9 18.17 -3.47 -3.51
CA ARG A 9 18.13 -2.00 -3.42
C ARG A 9 18.01 -1.33 -4.79
N ILE A 10 18.70 -1.85 -5.80
CA ILE A 10 18.58 -1.37 -7.19
C ILE A 10 17.17 -1.66 -7.72
N LEU A 11 16.67 -2.88 -7.51
CA LEU A 11 15.32 -3.26 -7.91
C LEU A 11 14.24 -2.40 -7.24
N PHE A 12 14.37 -2.18 -5.93
CA PHE A 12 13.49 -1.30 -5.16
C PHE A 12 13.42 0.08 -5.80
N ARG A 13 14.57 0.75 -6.01
CA ARG A 13 14.63 2.09 -6.62
C ARG A 13 13.99 2.13 -8.00
N LYS A 14 14.24 1.13 -8.85
CA LYS A 14 13.63 1.02 -10.18
C LYS A 14 12.10 1.01 -10.09
N ILE A 15 11.53 0.22 -9.18
CA ILE A 15 10.08 0.07 -9.05
C ILE A 15 9.46 1.30 -8.39
N THR A 16 10.00 1.76 -7.26
CA THR A 16 9.41 2.86 -6.50
C THR A 16 9.44 4.18 -7.25
N SER A 17 10.48 4.45 -8.05
CA SER A 17 10.59 5.69 -8.86
C SER A 17 9.54 5.79 -9.97
N SER A 18 8.90 4.69 -10.36
CA SER A 18 7.87 4.66 -11.40
C SER A 18 6.50 4.20 -10.91
N ALA A 19 6.37 3.94 -9.60
CA ALA A 19 5.13 3.51 -8.99
C ALA A 19 4.05 4.59 -9.10
N LYS A 20 2.86 4.18 -9.53
CA LYS A 20 1.68 5.05 -9.54
C LYS A 20 1.03 5.06 -8.15
N SER A 21 0.29 6.13 -7.85
CA SER A 21 -0.55 6.22 -6.65
C SER A 21 -1.45 4.99 -6.50
N THR A 22 -1.64 4.53 -5.27
CA THR A 22 -2.56 3.42 -4.93
C THR A 22 -4.03 3.84 -4.90
N THR A 23 -4.32 5.15 -5.00
CA THR A 23 -5.68 5.71 -4.99
C THR A 23 -5.88 6.72 -6.12
N ASN A 24 -7.13 6.85 -6.58
CA ASN A 24 -7.58 7.88 -7.53
C ASN A 24 -8.09 9.17 -6.86
N ARG A 25 -8.20 9.22 -5.52
CA ARG A 25 -8.74 10.37 -4.77
C ARG A 25 -7.66 11.31 -4.25
N PHE A 26 -6.90 10.86 -3.26
CA PHE A 26 -5.89 11.66 -2.55
C PHE A 26 -4.71 10.76 -2.16
N GLY A 27 -3.74 10.69 -3.07
CA GLY A 27 -2.57 9.83 -2.94
C GLY A 27 -1.26 10.60 -3.06
N VAL A 28 -0.16 9.86 -3.07
CA VAL A 28 1.19 10.39 -3.10
C VAL A 28 1.95 9.78 -4.27
N ILE A 29 2.83 10.57 -4.87
CA ILE A 29 3.78 10.16 -5.90
C ILE A 29 5.18 10.57 -5.46
N GLN A 30 6.22 9.91 -5.99
CA GLN A 30 7.62 10.28 -5.76
C GLN A 30 8.01 10.39 -4.27
N TYR A 31 7.59 9.40 -3.47
CA TYR A 31 7.85 9.31 -2.02
C TYR A 31 8.80 8.16 -1.67
N GLU A 32 9.65 7.76 -2.62
CA GLU A 32 10.62 6.67 -2.47
C GLU A 32 11.60 6.86 -1.31
N PHE A 33 11.87 8.10 -0.91
CA PHE A 33 12.70 8.39 0.26
C PHE A 33 12.05 7.89 1.55
N ILE A 34 10.76 8.18 1.74
CA ILE A 34 10.00 7.73 2.91
C ILE A 34 9.81 6.21 2.85
N LEU A 35 9.52 5.66 1.67
CA LEU A 35 9.46 4.20 1.50
C LEU A 35 10.79 3.52 1.87
N SER A 36 11.93 4.12 1.52
CA SER A 36 13.25 3.62 1.91
C SER A 36 13.44 3.64 3.42
N PHE A 37 12.98 4.68 4.11
CA PHE A 37 13.00 4.74 5.57
C PHE A 37 12.19 3.58 6.19
N TYR A 38 10.96 3.36 5.72
CA TYR A 38 10.13 2.25 6.19
C TYR A 38 10.80 0.89 5.92
N TRP A 39 11.35 0.68 4.73
CA TRP A 39 12.01 -0.58 4.41
C TRP A 39 13.29 -0.80 5.24
N ILE A 40 14.09 0.23 5.49
CA ILE A 40 15.35 0.07 6.22
C ILE A 40 15.11 -0.10 7.72
N TYR A 41 14.21 0.68 8.31
CA TYR A 41 14.16 0.83 9.77
C TYR A 41 12.90 0.28 10.44
N VAL A 42 11.78 0.20 9.72
CA VAL A 42 10.48 -0.07 10.35
C VAL A 42 9.96 -1.47 9.98
N TYR A 43 10.00 -1.82 8.70
CA TYR A 43 9.41 -3.04 8.15
C TYR A 43 10.37 -3.76 7.17
N PRO A 44 11.59 -4.14 7.58
CA PRO A 44 12.59 -4.72 6.69
C PRO A 44 12.14 -6.00 5.97
N GLU A 45 11.28 -6.78 6.61
CA GLU A 45 10.81 -8.07 6.09
C GLU A 45 9.47 -7.98 5.34
N ASN A 46 8.83 -6.82 5.30
CA ASN A 46 7.46 -6.70 4.77
C ASN A 46 7.40 -6.33 3.28
N PHE A 47 8.55 -6.13 2.62
CA PHE A 47 8.60 -5.75 1.20
C PHE A 47 8.82 -6.97 0.32
N TYR A 48 7.82 -7.34 -0.47
CA TYR A 48 7.81 -8.53 -1.31
C TYR A 48 7.78 -8.14 -2.79
N TYR A 49 8.73 -8.66 -3.56
CA TYR A 49 8.77 -8.44 -5.01
C TYR A 49 7.99 -9.54 -5.74
N PHE A 50 7.10 -9.14 -6.65
CA PHE A 50 6.31 -10.01 -7.50
C PHE A 50 6.75 -9.81 -8.96
N PRO A 51 7.56 -10.74 -9.51
CA PRO A 51 8.14 -10.57 -10.85
C PRO A 51 7.11 -10.50 -11.97
N GLU A 52 5.99 -11.22 -11.85
CA GLU A 52 4.94 -11.28 -12.90
C GLU A 52 4.36 -9.91 -13.24
N ASN A 53 4.33 -8.99 -12.27
CA ASN A 53 3.74 -7.66 -12.41
C ASN A 53 4.78 -6.54 -12.27
N ASP A 54 6.07 -6.88 -12.17
CA ASP A 54 7.16 -5.96 -11.80
C ASP A 54 6.76 -5.02 -10.64
N SER A 55 6.18 -5.60 -9.58
CA SER A 55 5.59 -4.87 -8.47
C SER A 55 6.22 -5.24 -7.13
N ILE A 56 6.16 -4.30 -6.19
CA ILE A 56 6.47 -4.55 -4.78
C ILE A 56 5.20 -4.37 -3.98
N LEU A 57 4.83 -5.38 -3.22
CA LEU A 57 3.75 -5.27 -2.24
C LEU A 57 4.37 -5.16 -0.85
N VAL A 58 3.83 -4.26 -0.03
CA VAL A 58 4.21 -4.12 1.38
C VAL A 58 3.13 -4.77 2.23
N LEU A 59 3.46 -5.93 2.78
CA LEU A 59 2.49 -6.85 3.40
C LEU A 59 2.89 -7.17 4.83
N HIS A 60 1.91 -7.19 5.72
CA HIS A 60 2.12 -7.62 7.09
C HIS A 60 0.97 -8.54 7.51
N LEU A 61 1.31 -9.72 8.00
CA LEU A 61 0.35 -10.65 8.56
C LEU A 61 0.37 -10.52 10.09
N ASP A 62 -0.74 -10.07 10.66
CA ASP A 62 -0.97 -10.05 12.10
C ASP A 62 -2.11 -11.03 12.44
N LYS A 63 -1.74 -12.19 12.97
CA LYS A 63 -2.65 -13.32 13.23
C LYS A 63 -3.42 -13.71 11.96
N LYS A 64 -4.70 -13.36 11.89
CA LYS A 64 -5.60 -13.67 10.77
C LYS A 64 -5.98 -12.43 9.94
N VAL A 65 -5.26 -11.33 10.15
CA VAL A 65 -5.46 -10.07 9.44
C VAL A 65 -4.28 -9.84 8.51
N LEU A 66 -4.54 -9.84 7.20
CA LEU A 66 -3.57 -9.44 6.19
C LEU A 66 -3.66 -7.92 5.99
N TRP A 67 -2.60 -7.22 6.39
CA TRP A 67 -2.43 -5.82 6.05
C TRP A 67 -1.69 -5.68 4.72
N ILE A 68 -2.30 -4.94 3.81
CA ILE A 68 -1.68 -4.46 2.58
C ILE A 68 -1.39 -2.98 2.79
N TYR A 69 -0.15 -2.67 3.20
CA TYR A 69 0.27 -1.30 3.49
C TYR A 69 0.49 -0.49 2.22
N ASP A 70 0.96 -1.11 1.15
CA ASP A 70 1.17 -0.45 -0.14
C ASP A 70 1.29 -1.45 -1.31
N ILE A 71 1.04 -0.96 -2.52
CA ILE A 71 1.24 -1.67 -3.78
C ILE A 71 1.98 -0.75 -4.75
N LEU A 72 3.27 -1.00 -4.91
CA LEU A 72 4.20 -0.21 -5.71
C LEU A 72 4.32 -0.87 -7.09
N CYS A 73 3.61 -0.33 -8.07
CA CYS A 73 3.64 -0.83 -9.44
C CYS A 73 3.47 0.32 -10.45
N ARG A 74 4.17 0.21 -11.58
CA ARG A 74 4.03 1.16 -12.70
C ARG A 74 2.75 0.91 -13.48
N ASP A 75 2.46 -0.36 -13.74
CA ASP A 75 1.32 -0.80 -14.54
C ASP A 75 0.13 -1.19 -13.66
N SER A 76 -0.90 -1.79 -14.25
CA SER A 76 -2.05 -2.30 -13.50
C SER A 76 -1.66 -3.55 -12.70
N PHE A 77 -2.05 -3.60 -11.44
CA PHE A 77 -1.97 -4.78 -10.60
C PHE A 77 -3.39 -5.27 -10.30
N SER A 78 -3.65 -6.57 -10.41
CA SER A 78 -4.96 -7.12 -10.09
C SER A 78 -4.97 -7.65 -8.66
N ILE A 79 -5.67 -6.95 -7.76
CA ILE A 79 -5.80 -7.40 -6.36
C ILE A 79 -6.63 -8.68 -6.31
N SER A 80 -7.74 -8.74 -7.06
CA SER A 80 -8.59 -9.94 -7.06
C SER A 80 -7.81 -11.18 -7.49
N LYS A 81 -7.01 -11.08 -8.57
CA LYS A 81 -6.16 -12.20 -9.01
C LYS A 81 -5.13 -12.57 -7.96
N PHE A 82 -4.42 -11.57 -7.42
CA PHE A 82 -3.42 -11.79 -6.37
C PHE A 82 -4.00 -12.53 -5.16
N LEU A 83 -5.18 -12.13 -4.69
CA LEU A 83 -5.84 -12.75 -3.55
C LEU A 83 -6.37 -14.15 -3.87
N LEU A 84 -6.77 -14.43 -5.12
CA LEU A 84 -7.16 -15.78 -5.55
C LEU A 84 -5.97 -16.74 -5.63
N ASP A 85 -4.81 -16.24 -6.09
CA ASP A 85 -3.58 -17.03 -6.19
C ASP A 85 -2.95 -17.31 -4.81
N TRP A 86 -3.29 -16.50 -3.80
CA TRP A 86 -2.81 -16.68 -2.43
C TRP A 86 -3.75 -17.58 -1.63
N ASN A 87 -3.24 -18.63 -0.98
CA ASN A 87 -4.03 -19.41 -0.03
C ASN A 87 -4.39 -18.56 1.21
N LEU A 88 -5.61 -18.02 1.22
CA LEU A 88 -6.16 -17.19 2.29
C LEU A 88 -7.00 -17.99 3.31
N GLU A 89 -6.90 -19.32 3.35
CA GLU A 89 -7.71 -20.20 4.22
C GLU A 89 -7.69 -19.78 5.71
N ASP A 90 -6.57 -19.22 6.19
CA ASP A 90 -6.41 -18.75 7.58
C ASP A 90 -6.65 -17.24 7.78
N ILE A 91 -6.98 -16.50 6.72
CA ILE A 91 -7.19 -15.04 6.75
C ILE A 91 -8.67 -14.72 6.92
N GLU A 92 -9.01 -14.00 7.99
CA GLU A 92 -10.38 -13.55 8.28
C GLU A 92 -10.64 -12.12 7.80
N GLU A 93 -9.59 -11.30 7.65
CA GLU A 93 -9.73 -9.90 7.28
C GLU A 93 -8.55 -9.41 6.44
N ILE A 94 -8.85 -8.59 5.42
CA ILE A 94 -7.84 -7.87 4.64
C ILE A 94 -8.02 -6.38 4.91
N ARG A 95 -6.96 -5.71 5.36
CA ARG A 95 -6.95 -4.27 5.63
C ARG A 95 -6.00 -3.54 4.71
N PHE A 96 -6.45 -2.41 4.18
CA PHE A 96 -5.66 -1.55 3.31
C PHE A 96 -5.13 -0.34 4.08
N GLY A 97 -3.82 -0.08 3.97
CA GLY A 97 -3.18 1.13 4.50
C GLY A 97 -3.44 2.39 3.65
N PHE A 98 -4.28 2.29 2.63
CA PHE A 98 -4.61 3.33 1.65
C PHE A 98 -6.07 3.16 1.19
N CYS A 99 -6.59 4.09 0.38
CA CYS A 99 -7.85 3.88 -0.34
C CYS A 99 -7.63 3.03 -1.60
N PRO A 100 -8.10 1.78 -1.68
CA PRO A 100 -7.81 0.89 -2.82
C PRO A 100 -8.70 1.13 -4.05
N ASP A 101 -9.22 2.35 -4.25
CA ASP A 101 -10.20 2.69 -5.28
C ASP A 101 -9.64 2.72 -6.71
N ARG A 102 -8.32 2.50 -6.87
CA ARG A 102 -7.67 2.27 -8.16
C ARG A 102 -7.72 0.80 -8.59
N PHE A 103 -7.92 -0.12 -7.66
CA PHE A 103 -7.75 -1.56 -7.89
C PHE A 103 -9.09 -2.28 -8.06
N ASP A 104 -9.03 -3.44 -8.70
CA ASP A 104 -10.15 -4.38 -8.77
C ASP A 104 -10.31 -5.09 -7.43
N LEU A 105 -11.45 -4.85 -6.79
CA LEU A 105 -11.84 -5.52 -5.53
C LEU A 105 -13.04 -6.43 -5.79
N LEU A 106 -13.08 -7.04 -6.97
CA LEU A 106 -14.21 -7.89 -7.38
C LEU A 106 -14.36 -9.03 -6.38
N ASN A 107 -15.60 -9.29 -5.98
CA ASN A 107 -15.96 -10.36 -5.04
C ASN A 107 -15.50 -10.18 -3.58
N LEU A 108 -15.07 -8.97 -3.17
CA LEU A 108 -14.79 -8.67 -1.77
C LEU A 108 -15.95 -7.89 -1.14
N GLU A 109 -16.40 -8.32 0.04
CA GLU A 109 -17.30 -7.50 0.87
C GLU A 109 -16.50 -6.34 1.48
N ILE A 110 -16.69 -5.13 0.94
CA ILE A 110 -15.99 -3.94 1.42
C ILE A 110 -16.76 -3.36 2.60
N LYS A 111 -16.23 -3.54 3.82
CA LYS A 111 -16.62 -2.73 4.97
C LYS A 111 -15.87 -1.41 4.93
N ASN A 112 -16.57 -0.32 4.61
CA ASN A 112 -16.02 1.03 4.67
C ASN A 112 -16.01 1.56 6.12
N ASP A 113 -15.46 0.77 7.03
CA ASP A 113 -15.13 1.23 8.37
C ASP A 113 -13.85 2.06 8.24
N ILE A 114 -13.99 3.27 7.72
CA ILE A 114 -12.96 4.28 7.90
C ILE A 114 -12.96 4.54 9.40
N ILE A 115 -12.14 3.78 10.12
CA ILE A 115 -11.80 4.07 11.50
C ILE A 115 -11.35 5.50 11.45
N THR A 116 -12.19 6.41 11.92
CA THR A 116 -11.86 7.82 12.09
C THR A 116 -10.65 7.80 13.02
N GLN A 117 -9.46 7.79 12.45
CA GLN A 117 -8.24 8.03 13.18
C GLN A 117 -8.37 9.48 13.64
N THR A 118 -8.91 9.65 14.85
CA THR A 118 -8.96 10.94 15.55
C THR A 118 -7.56 11.54 15.71
N ASP A 119 -6.53 10.70 15.55
CA ASP A 119 -5.10 11.05 15.65
C ASP A 119 -4.39 11.05 14.29
N SER A 120 -5.07 11.35 13.18
CA SER A 120 -4.39 11.58 11.90
C SER A 120 -3.41 12.77 12.06
N PRO A 121 -2.09 12.60 11.86
CA PRO A 121 -1.11 13.67 12.06
C PRO A 121 -1.16 14.76 10.98
N LEU A 122 -2.06 14.63 9.99
CA LEU A 122 -2.14 15.52 8.83
C LEU A 122 -3.11 16.67 9.07
N PHE A 123 -2.57 17.88 9.14
CA PHE A 123 -3.37 19.10 9.17
C PHE A 123 -3.55 19.65 7.76
N VAL A 124 -4.79 19.72 7.30
CA VAL A 124 -5.12 20.22 5.96
C VAL A 124 -5.73 21.62 6.08
N LYS A 125 -4.94 22.66 5.74
CA LYS A 125 -5.40 24.07 5.79
C LYS A 125 -6.17 24.45 4.53
N GLY A 126 -7.44 24.83 4.66
CA GLY A 126 -8.24 25.44 3.58
C GLY A 126 -8.71 24.50 2.46
N PHE A 127 -8.54 23.19 2.60
CA PHE A 127 -8.85 22.20 1.55
C PHE A 127 -10.05 21.29 1.89
N GLN A 128 -10.67 21.48 3.06
CA GLN A 128 -11.75 20.61 3.55
C GLN A 128 -12.98 20.63 2.63
N SER A 129 -13.27 21.75 1.96
CA SER A 129 -14.38 21.87 1.01
C SER A 129 -14.11 21.22 -0.36
N ALA A 130 -12.83 20.97 -0.71
CA ALA A 130 -12.45 20.34 -1.98
C ALA A 130 -12.52 18.81 -1.92
N LEU A 131 -12.44 18.22 -0.72
CA LEU A 131 -12.51 16.79 -0.49
C LEU A 131 -13.98 16.35 -0.40
N LYS A 132 -14.54 15.95 -1.55
CA LYS A 132 -15.96 15.56 -1.69
C LYS A 132 -16.34 14.27 -0.94
N SER A 133 -15.36 13.53 -0.39
CA SER A 133 -15.59 12.26 0.30
C SER A 133 -14.45 11.96 1.27
N THR A 134 -14.73 11.12 2.27
CA THR A 134 -13.71 10.60 3.18
C THR A 134 -12.64 9.83 2.41
N PHE A 135 -11.38 10.00 2.83
CA PHE A 135 -10.21 9.35 2.25
C PHE A 135 -9.27 8.89 3.36
N LEU A 136 -8.43 7.91 3.03
CA LEU A 136 -7.33 7.45 3.85
C LEU A 136 -6.03 7.83 3.14
N PHE A 137 -5.24 8.71 3.75
CA PHE A 137 -3.92 9.03 3.23
C PHE A 137 -3.01 7.79 3.33
N PRO A 138 -2.27 7.42 2.27
CA PRO A 138 -1.41 6.23 2.27
C PRO A 138 -0.49 6.17 3.49
N MET A 139 -0.53 5.04 4.20
CA MET A 139 0.14 4.89 5.49
C MET A 139 1.66 5.05 5.38
N LEU A 140 2.28 4.48 4.34
CA LEU A 140 3.74 4.54 4.13
C LEU A 140 4.22 5.87 3.53
N ALA A 141 3.31 6.82 3.32
CA ALA A 141 3.65 8.20 2.96
C ALA A 141 3.54 9.18 4.14
N ARG A 142 3.14 8.70 5.33
CA ARG A 142 3.09 9.49 6.57
C ARG A 142 4.49 9.61 7.14
N ALA A 143 4.87 10.83 7.52
CA ALA A 143 6.12 11.18 8.20
C ALA A 143 5.80 11.95 9.48
#